data_AF-A0A836QGT2-F1
#
_entry.id   AF-A0A836QGT2-F1
#
_cell.length_a   1.000
_cell.length_b   1.000
_cell.length_c   1.000
_cell.angle_alpha   90.00
_cell.angle_beta   90.00
_cell.angle_gamma   90.00
#
_symmetry.space_group_name_H-M   'P 1'
#
loop_
_entity.id
_entity.type
_entity.pdbx_description
1 polymer ?
#
loop_
_entity_poly.entity_id
_entity_poly.type
_entity_poly.pdbx_seq_one_letter_code
_entity_poly.pdbx_strand_id
1 'polypeptide(L)' 'MSPERYQVLELYNRGLASYDRFEFAEAARIFGQALEIDPADGPSALYVDRCEEFAANPPEDLVHRAESK' A
#
# COMPACT_ATOMS: atom_id res chain seq x y z
N MET A 1 -15.49 -9.63 14.56
CA MET A 1 -15.05 -9.11 13.25
C MET A 1 -15.58 -10.03 12.17
N SER A 2 -16.04 -9.51 11.03
CA SER A 2 -16.52 -10.35 9.92
C SER A 2 -15.34 -10.92 9.12
N PRO A 3 -15.53 -12.02 8.35
CA PRO A 3 -14.50 -12.58 7.47
C PRO A 3 -13.91 -11.55 6.50
N GLU A 4 -14.75 -10.67 5.96
CA GLU A 4 -14.36 -9.61 5.01
C GLU A 4 -13.41 -8.62 5.69
N ARG A 5 -13.71 -8.23 6.93
CA ARG A 5 -12.81 -7.37 7.73
C ARG A 5 -11.45 -8.02 8.00
N TYR A 6 -11.38 -9.34 8.17
CA TYR A 6 -10.10 -10.03 8.31
C TYR A 6 -9.31 -10.00 7.00
N GLN A 7 -9.98 -10.20 5.87
CA GLN A 7 -9.36 -10.15 4.55
C GLN A 7 -8.82 -8.75 4.21
N VAL A 8 -9.58 -7.70 4.52
CA VAL A 8 -9.13 -6.30 4.40
C VAL A 8 -7.86 -6.07 5.23
N LEU A 9 -7.84 -6.51 6.49
CA LEU A 9 -6.65 -6.38 7.35
C LEU A 9 -5.44 -7.17 6.84
N GLU A 10 -5.64 -8.36 6.28
CA GLU A 10 -4.57 -9.15 5.70
C GLU A 10 -3.97 -8.46 4.47
N LEU A 11 -4.82 -7.97 3.56
CA LEU A 11 -4.39 -7.22 2.38
C LEU A 11 -3.69 -5.93 2.78
N TYR A 12 -4.23 -5.17 3.73
CA TYR A 12 -3.60 -3.97 4.26
C TYR A 12 -2.18 -4.25 4.79
N ASN A 13 -2.00 -5.30 5.60
CA ASN A 13 -0.69 -5.66 6.13
C ASN A 13 0.29 -6.10 5.03
N ARG A 14 -0.19 -6.82 4.00
CA ARG A 14 0.63 -7.18 2.84
C ARG A 14 1.04 -5.94 2.02
N GLY A 15 0.13 -4.99 1.85
CA GLY A 15 0.40 -3.71 1.20
C GLY A 15 1.47 -2.92 1.93
N LEU A 16 1.41 -2.85 3.27
CA LEU A 16 2.45 -2.23 4.10
C LEU A 16 3.81 -2.91 3.92
N ALA A 17 3.85 -4.25 3.85
CA ALA A 17 5.10 -4.96 3.66
C ALA A 17 5.77 -4.63 2.31
N SER A 18 5.00 -4.45 1.24
CA SER A 18 5.51 -3.98 -0.07
C SER A 18 5.90 -2.50 -0.03
N TYR A 19 5.10 -1.67 0.63
CA TYR A 19 5.39 -0.25 0.81
C TYR A 19 6.73 -0.02 1.55
N ASP A 20 7.01 -0.80 2.60
CA ASP A 20 8.26 -0.74 3.37
C ASP A 20 9.49 -1.18 2.55
N ARG A 21 9.28 -1.93 1.45
CA ARG A 21 10.30 -2.30 0.47
C ARG A 21 10.38 -1.33 -0.70
N PHE A 22 9.64 -0.23 -0.66
CA PHE A 22 9.51 0.75 -1.74
C PHE A 22 8.94 0.17 -3.04
N GLU A 23 8.23 -0.96 -2.96
CA GLU A 23 7.54 -1.60 -4.08
C GLU A 23 6.17 -0.93 -4.31
N PHE A 24 6.16 0.38 -4.56
CA PHE A 24 4.93 1.18 -4.50
C PHE A 24 3.85 0.73 -5.49
N ALA A 25 4.22 0.32 -6.71
CA ALA A 25 3.26 -0.21 -7.68
C ALA A 25 2.54 -1.48 -7.17
N GLU A 26 3.28 -2.37 -6.50
CA GLU A 26 2.71 -3.59 -5.93
C GLU A 26 1.90 -3.29 -4.66
N ALA A 27 2.38 -2.37 -3.82
CA ALA A 27 1.66 -1.91 -2.64
C ALA A 27 0.30 -1.29 -3.03
N ALA A 28 0.27 -0.38 -4.02
CA ALA A 28 -0.96 0.20 -4.55
C ALA A 28 -1.94 -0.89 -5.02
N ARG A 29 -1.44 -1.87 -5.77
CA ARG A 29 -2.26 -3.01 -6.24
C ARG A 29 -2.88 -3.79 -5.09
N ILE A 30 -2.10 -4.09 -4.04
CA ILE A 30 -2.58 -4.84 -2.88
C ILE A 30 -3.60 -4.03 -2.06
N PHE A 31 -3.35 -2.73 -1.82
CA PHE A 31 -4.33 -1.87 -1.15
C PHE A 31 -5.62 -1.72 -1.97
N GLY A 32 -5.52 -1.65 -3.30
CA GLY A 32 -6.67 -1.69 -4.19
C GLY A 32 -7.55 -2.94 -3.99
N GLN A 33 -6.94 -4.11 -3.79
CA GLN A 33 -7.69 -5.34 -3.47
C GLN A 33 -8.45 -5.25 -2.14
N ALA A 34 -7.94 -4.49 -1.16
CA ALA A 34 -8.66 -4.25 0.10
C ALA A 34 -9.90 -3.37 -0.15
N LEU A 35 -9.77 -2.36 -1.01
CA LEU A 35 -10.87 -1.47 -1.40
C LEU A 35 -11.94 -2.15 -2.27
N GLU A 36 -11.60 -3.21 -3.01
CA GLU A 36 -12.59 -4.05 -3.70
C GLU A 36 -13.53 -4.77 -2.71
N ILE A 37 -13.06 -5.05 -1.49
CA ILE A 37 -13.84 -5.70 -0.43
C ILE A 37 -14.57 -4.67 0.44
N ASP A 38 -13.85 -3.63 0.87
CA ASP A 38 -14.40 -2.51 1.64
C ASP A 38 -13.99 -1.18 1.00
N PRO A 39 -14.85 -0.63 0.11
CA PRO A 39 -14.60 0.67 -0.52
C PRO A 39 -14.50 1.84 0.47
N ALA A 40 -14.90 1.65 1.74
CA ALA A 40 -14.83 2.66 2.78
C ALA A 40 -13.57 2.52 3.67
N ASP A 41 -12.65 1.60 3.35
CA ASP A 41 -11.39 1.43 4.09
C ASP A 41 -10.43 2.60 3.86
N GLY A 42 -10.61 3.66 4.64
CA GLY A 42 -9.82 4.89 4.58
C GLY A 42 -8.29 4.68 4.64
N PRO A 43 -7.76 3.80 5.51
CA PRO A 43 -6.34 3.43 5.50
C PRO A 43 -5.84 2.92 4.14
N SER A 44 -6.50 1.95 3.51
CA SER A 44 -6.05 1.45 2.20
C SER A 44 -6.14 2.51 1.11
N ALA A 45 -7.21 3.33 1.09
CA ALA A 45 -7.33 4.44 0.14
C ALA A 45 -6.17 5.43 0.24
N LEU A 46 -5.80 5.84 1.46
CA LEU A 46 -4.67 6.74 1.70
C LEU A 46 -3.35 6.17 1.14
N TYR A 47 -3.13 4.87 1.29
CA TYR A 47 -1.91 4.25 0.80
C TYR A 47 -1.92 4.00 -0.71
N VAL A 48 -3.07 3.78 -1.35
CA VAL A 48 -3.15 3.77 -2.82
C VAL A 48 -2.66 5.11 -3.37
N ASP A 49 -3.26 6.22 -2.91
CA ASP A 49 -2.89 7.58 -3.36
C ASP A 49 -1.40 7.84 -3.18
N ARG A 50 -0.86 7.51 -2.00
CA ARG A 50 0.57 7.70 -1.68
C ARG A 50 1.48 6.84 -2.54
N CYS A 51 1.10 5.59 -2.79
CA CYS A 51 1.89 4.69 -3.62
C CYS A 51 1.91 5.16 -5.08
N GLU A 52 0.78 5.65 -5.60
CA GLU A 52 0.71 6.22 -6.94
C GLU A 52 1.57 7.47 -7.07
N GLU A 53 1.52 8.36 -6.07
CA GLU A 53 2.38 9.56 -6.02
C GLU A 53 3.87 9.17 -6.02
N PHE A 54 4.29 8.22 -5.19
CA PHE A 54 5.69 7.81 -5.11
C PHE A 54 6.17 6.98 -6.30
N ALA A 55 5.28 6.23 -6.96
CA ALA A 55 5.60 5.55 -8.20
C ALA A 55 5.81 6.54 -9.36
N ALA A 56 5.03 7.62 -9.39
CA ALA A 56 5.16 8.68 -10.40
C ALA A 56 6.32 9.64 -10.12
N ASN A 57 6.51 10.01 -8.86
CA ASN A 57 7.52 10.96 -8.38
C ASN A 57 8.22 10.38 -7.15
N PRO A 58 9.21 9.48 -7.32
CA PRO A 58 9.95 8.94 -6.20
C PRO A 58 10.70 10.08 -5.49
N PRO A 59 10.42 10.37 -4.21
CA PRO A 59 11.11 11.45 -3.52
C PRO A 59 12.60 11.12 -3.36
N GLU A 60 13.44 12.13 -3.47
CA GLU A 60 14.91 11.99 -3.49
C GLU A 60 15.45 11.22 -2.26
N ASP A 61 14.85 11.43 -1.08
CA ASP A 61 15.19 10.71 0.16
C ASP A 61 14.87 9.20 0.11
N LEU A 62 13.90 8.78 -0.71
CA LEU A 62 13.56 7.36 -0.88
C LEU A 62 14.57 6.64 -1.77
N VAL A 63 15.18 7.33 -2.75
CA VAL A 63 16.27 6.77 -3.57
C VAL A 63 17.43 6.33 -2.67
N HIS A 64 17.83 7.16 -1.71
CA HIS A 64 18.91 6.84 -0.78
C HIS A 64 18.57 5.72 0.22
N ARG A 65 17.31 5.57 0.61
CA ARG A 65 16.87 4.52 1.54
C ARG A 65 16.72 3.15 0.89
N ALA A 66 16.29 3.07 -0.37
CA ALA A 66 16.17 1.80 -1.09
C ALA A 66 17.55 1.13 -1.29
N GLU A 67 18.59 1.92 -1.52
CA GLU A 67 19.96 1.44 -1.70
C GLU A 67 20.66 1.03 -0.39
N SER A 68 20.06 1.36 0.76
CA SER A 68 20.66 1.14 2.10
C SER A 68 20.19 -0.16 2.79
N LYS A 69 19.39 -1.00 2.13
CA LYS A 69 18.84 -2.24 2.69
C LYS A 69 19.40 -3.50 2.02
#